data_AF-A0AAV0WPQ0-F1
#
_entry.id   AF-A0AAV0WPQ0-F1
#
_cell.length_a   1.000
_cell.length_b   1.000
_cell.length_c   1.000
_cell.angle_alpha   90.00
_cell.angle_beta   90.00
_cell.angle_gamma   90.00
#
_symmetry.space_group_name_H-M   'P 1'
#
loop_
_entity.id
_entity.type
_entity.pdbx_description
1 polymer ?
#
loop_
_entity_poly.entity_id
_entity_poly.type
_entity_poly.pdbx_seq_one_letter_code
_entity_poly.pdbx_strand_id
1 'polypeptide(L)'
;MESTTGIVIMTAIQIKLENIGLTFENLRGQGYDGGSNMLGVNNGVKSLILKKQPLVFYTHCLSQCLNLCLSKACNVPAIKNMMGTIQSVSGLFSNSAKKTEKLKSVIESSEI
;
A
#
# COMPACT_ATOMS: atom_id res chain seq x y z
N MET A 1 3.68 -2.55 18.68
CA MET A 1 3.57 -2.54 17.21
C MET A 1 3.50 -3.99 16.78
N GLU A 2 2.37 -4.44 16.23
CA GLU A 2 2.25 -5.83 15.76
C GLU A 2 3.12 -6.02 14.51
N SER A 3 3.71 -7.21 14.35
CA SER A 3 4.61 -7.54 13.24
C SER A 3 3.85 -7.59 11.91
N THR A 4 4.43 -7.06 10.84
CA THR A 4 3.80 -7.02 9.50
C THR A 4 4.33 -8.10 8.56
N THR A 5 4.86 -9.18 9.11
CA THR A 5 5.33 -10.34 8.32
C THR A 5 4.17 -11.10 7.68
N GLY A 6 4.43 -11.80 6.57
CA GLY A 6 3.36 -12.50 5.84
C GLY A 6 2.64 -13.57 6.68
N ILE A 7 3.32 -14.20 7.64
CA ILE A 7 2.69 -15.15 8.58
C ILE A 7 1.68 -14.48 9.51
N VAL A 8 2.02 -13.31 10.05
CA VAL A 8 1.12 -12.56 10.94
C VAL A 8 -0.09 -12.06 10.16
N ILE A 9 0.12 -11.55 8.95
CA ILE A 9 -0.97 -11.09 8.08
C ILE A 9 -1.90 -12.25 7.68
N MET A 10 -1.35 -13.40 7.27
CA MET A 10 -2.15 -14.58 6.91
C MET A 10 -2.98 -15.10 8.09
N THR A 11 -2.41 -15.14 9.29
CA THR A 11 -3.13 -15.53 10.51
C THR A 11 -4.25 -14.53 10.84
N ALA A 12 -3.99 -13.23 10.72
CA ALA A 12 -5.00 -12.20 10.91
C ALA A 12 -6.17 -12.33 9.92
N ILE A 13 -5.88 -12.65 8.65
CA ILE A 13 -6.90 -12.94 7.63
C ILE A 13 -7.73 -14.16 8.03
N GLN A 14 -7.09 -15.25 8.43
CA GLN A 14 -7.77 -16.48 8.84
C GLN A 14 -8.70 -16.24 10.04
N ILE A 15 -8.20 -15.62 11.11
CA ILE A 15 -8.99 -15.28 12.30
C ILE A 15 -10.18 -14.40 11.90
N LYS A 16 -9.97 -13.43 11.01
CA LYS A 16 -11.05 -12.52 10.60
C LYS A 16 -12.13 -13.25 9.80
N LEU A 17 -11.77 -14.17 8.91
CA LEU A 17 -12.71 -15.00 8.15
C LEU A 17 -13.55 -15.87 9.09
N GLU A 18 -12.91 -16.55 10.04
CA GLU A 18 -13.58 -17.39 11.02
C GLU A 18 -14.57 -16.58 11.88
N ASN A 19 -14.17 -15.38 12.32
CA ASN A 19 -15.01 -14.48 13.11
C ASN A 19 -16.28 -13.99 12.37
N ILE A 20 -16.27 -14.00 11.03
CA ILE A 20 -17.45 -13.67 10.22
C ILE A 20 -18.19 -14.91 9.70
N GLY A 21 -17.85 -16.10 10.22
CA GLY A 21 -18.48 -17.37 9.86
C GLY A 21 -18.07 -17.92 8.49
N LEU A 22 -17.01 -17.40 7.88
CA LEU A 22 -16.49 -17.91 6.62
C LEU A 22 -15.37 -18.92 6.88
N THR A 23 -15.52 -20.12 6.34
CA THR A 23 -14.51 -21.17 6.48
C THR A 23 -13.34 -20.93 5.53
N PHE A 24 -12.12 -21.16 6.02
CA PHE A 24 -10.92 -21.05 5.19
C PHE A 24 -10.91 -22.09 4.04
N GLU A 25 -11.58 -23.24 4.23
CA GLU A 25 -11.73 -24.28 3.21
C GLU A 25 -12.47 -23.80 1.96
N ASN A 26 -13.37 -22.83 2.12
CA ASN A 26 -14.13 -22.25 1.01
C ASN A 26 -13.42 -21.07 0.33
N LEU A 27 -12.19 -20.76 0.72
CA LEU A 27 -11.40 -19.70 0.09
C LEU A 27 -11.00 -20.10 -1.33
N ARG A 28 -11.54 -19.40 -2.34
CA ARG A 28 -11.24 -19.63 -3.77
C ARG A 28 -10.46 -18.52 -4.43
N GLY A 29 -10.38 -17.35 -3.80
CA GLY A 29 -9.68 -16.20 -4.35
C GLY A 29 -8.89 -15.46 -3.26
N GLN A 30 -7.71 -14.99 -3.64
CA GLN A 30 -6.90 -14.07 -2.85
C GLN A 30 -6.35 -12.97 -3.77
N GLY A 31 -6.42 -11.72 -3.30
CA GLY A 31 -6.02 -10.56 -4.10
C GLY A 31 -5.23 -9.58 -3.26
N TYR A 32 -3.95 -9.39 -3.59
CA TYR A 32 -3.04 -8.54 -2.81
C TYR A 32 -2.10 -7.74 -3.71
N ASP A 33 -1.48 -6.73 -3.12
CA ASP A 33 -0.37 -6.03 -3.73
C ASP A 33 0.90 -6.92 -3.83
N GLY A 34 1.87 -6.46 -4.60
CA GLY A 34 3.15 -7.09 -4.87
C GLY A 34 4.21 -6.86 -3.80
N GLY A 35 3.84 -6.39 -2.60
CA GLY A 35 4.76 -6.26 -1.48
C GLY A 35 5.36 -7.61 -1.09
N SER A 36 6.61 -7.64 -0.62
CA SER A 36 7.33 -8.89 -0.32
C SER A 36 6.60 -9.76 0.70
N ASN A 37 5.99 -9.16 1.73
CA ASN A 37 5.21 -9.87 2.74
C ASN A 37 3.87 -10.40 2.19
N MET A 38 3.37 -9.89 1.05
CA MET A 38 2.12 -10.33 0.42
C MET A 38 2.38 -11.34 -0.69
N LEU A 39 3.21 -10.99 -1.68
CA LEU A 39 3.46 -11.78 -2.89
C LEU A 39 4.66 -12.76 -2.75
N GLY A 40 5.47 -12.63 -1.69
CA GLY A 40 6.71 -13.40 -1.51
C GLY A 40 6.53 -14.91 -1.66
N VAL A 41 7.48 -15.55 -2.36
CA VAL A 41 7.43 -16.98 -2.74
C VAL A 41 7.46 -17.91 -1.52
N ASN A 42 8.25 -17.57 -0.49
CA ASN A 42 8.45 -18.46 0.65
C ASN A 42 7.56 -18.10 1.84
N ASN A 43 7.54 -16.82 2.22
CA ASN A 43 6.91 -16.29 3.43
C ASN A 43 5.84 -15.23 3.14
N GLY A 44 5.46 -15.05 1.88
CA GLY A 44 4.39 -14.13 1.52
C GLY A 44 3.02 -14.73 1.82
N VAL A 45 2.04 -13.87 2.15
CA VAL A 45 0.64 -14.26 2.37
C VAL A 45 0.12 -15.15 1.24
N LYS A 46 0.38 -14.76 -0.02
CA LYS A 46 -0.01 -15.54 -1.21
C LYS A 46 0.40 -17.00 -1.08
N SER A 47 1.67 -17.23 -0.80
CA SER A 47 2.27 -18.55 -0.80
C SER A 47 1.87 -19.35 0.44
N LEU A 48 1.70 -18.69 1.57
CA LEU A 48 1.22 -19.33 2.81
C LEU A 48 -0.24 -19.75 2.70
N ILE A 49 -1.11 -18.92 2.13
CA ILE A 49 -2.51 -19.25 1.87
C ILE A 49 -2.61 -20.37 0.84
N LEU A 50 -1.85 -20.31 -0.26
CA LEU A 50 -1.84 -21.35 -1.29
C LEU A 50 -1.39 -22.72 -0.75
N LYS A 51 -0.44 -22.74 0.20
CA LYS A 51 -0.02 -23.96 0.90
C LYS A 51 -1.16 -24.57 1.75
N LYS A 52 -1.99 -23.74 2.38
CA LYS A 52 -3.13 -24.18 3.20
C LYS A 52 -4.36 -24.55 2.38
N GLN A 53 -4.63 -23.81 1.30
CA GLN A 53 -5.76 -24.02 0.40
C GLN A 53 -5.26 -24.01 -1.06
N PRO A 54 -4.91 -25.18 -1.63
CA PRO A 54 -4.36 -25.28 -2.98
C PRO A 54 -5.29 -24.81 -4.11
N LEU A 55 -6.60 -24.76 -3.87
CA LEU A 55 -7.60 -24.38 -4.88
C LEU A 55 -7.83 -22.86 -4.97
N VAL A 56 -7.04 -22.06 -4.24
CA VAL A 56 -7.18 -20.60 -4.25
C VAL A 56 -6.48 -19.98 -5.45
N PHE A 57 -7.15 -19.07 -6.15
CA PHE A 57 -6.57 -18.26 -7.21
C PHE A 57 -5.98 -16.96 -6.66
N TYR A 58 -4.79 -16.60 -7.11
CA TYR A 58 -4.18 -15.31 -6.78
C TYR A 58 -4.40 -14.30 -7.90
N THR A 59 -4.87 -13.11 -7.55
CA THR A 59 -4.95 -11.94 -8.44
C THR A 59 -4.05 -10.83 -7.92
N HIS A 60 -3.18 -10.29 -8.77
CA HIS A 60 -2.36 -9.15 -8.40
C HIS A 60 -3.21 -7.87 -8.37
N CYS A 61 -2.98 -7.00 -7.39
CA CYS A 61 -3.68 -5.72 -7.28
C CYS A 61 -3.42 -4.85 -8.53
N LEU A 62 -4.46 -4.67 -9.36
CA LEU A 62 -4.39 -3.87 -10.58
C LEU A 62 -4.11 -2.39 -10.29
N SER A 63 -4.61 -1.85 -9.18
CA SER A 63 -4.33 -0.48 -8.76
C SER A 63 -2.84 -0.26 -8.53
N GLN A 64 -2.15 -1.24 -7.93
CA GLN A 64 -0.70 -1.16 -7.78
C GLN A 64 0.02 -1.32 -9.12
N CYS A 65 -0.43 -2.24 -9.99
CA CYS A 65 0.11 -2.36 -11.35
C CYS A 65 0.02 -1.03 -12.11
N LEU A 66 -1.15 -0.38 -12.06
CA LEU A 66 -1.39 0.91 -12.71
C LEU A 66 -0.46 1.97 -12.14
N ASN A 67 -0.35 2.08 -10.82
CA ASN A 67 0.55 3.04 -10.19
C ASN A 67 2.02 2.82 -10.59
N LEU A 68 2.47 1.57 -10.68
CA LEU A 68 3.82 1.25 -11.16
C LEU A 68 4.01 1.61 -12.64
N CYS A 69 3.01 1.37 -13.49
CA CYS A 69 3.04 1.75 -14.90
C CYS A 69 3.11 3.28 -15.06
N LEU A 70 2.28 4.01 -14.33
CA LEU A 70 2.28 5.49 -14.32
C LEU A 70 3.61 6.04 -13.81
N SER A 71 4.14 5.49 -12.72
CA SER A 71 5.45 5.89 -12.19
C SER A 71 6.56 5.72 -13.22
N LYS A 72 6.57 4.60 -13.96
CA LYS A 72 7.51 4.37 -15.06
C LYS A 72 7.30 5.32 -16.24
N ALA A 73 6.05 5.57 -16.63
CA ALA A 73 5.71 6.51 -17.70
C ALA A 73 6.15 7.95 -17.34
N CYS A 74 6.05 8.31 -16.06
CA CYS A 74 6.51 9.58 -15.51
C CYS A 74 8.04 9.67 -15.32
N ASN A 75 8.82 8.65 -15.70
CA ASN A 75 10.29 8.68 -15.62
C ASN A 75 10.93 9.56 -16.72
N VAL A 76 10.26 10.64 -17.10
CA VAL A 76 10.72 11.66 -18.05
C VAL A 76 11.38 12.79 -17.26
N PRO A 77 12.57 13.29 -17.64
CA PRO A 77 13.31 14.30 -16.86
C PRO A 77 12.48 15.53 -16.48
N ALA A 78 11.68 16.07 -17.40
CA ALA A 78 10.82 17.22 -17.13
C ALA A 78 9.81 16.95 -16.01
N ILE A 79 9.13 15.80 -16.05
CA ILE A 79 8.15 15.40 -15.04
C ILE A 79 8.86 15.13 -13.70
N LYS A 80 9.99 14.44 -13.70
CA LYS A 80 10.77 14.17 -12.48
C LYS A 80 11.25 15.46 -11.82
N ASN A 81 11.75 16.42 -12.59
CA ASN A 81 12.20 17.70 -12.08
C ASN A 81 11.05 18.48 -11.45
N MET A 82 9.90 18.56 -12.15
CA MET A 82 8.68 19.19 -11.61
C MET A 82 8.26 18.53 -10.29
N MET A 83 8.18 17.20 -10.24
CA MET A 83 7.82 16.46 -9.03
C MET A 83 8.84 16.68 -7.90
N GLY A 84 10.13 16.77 -8.21
CA GLY A 84 11.18 17.06 -7.25
C GLY A 84 11.09 18.47 -6.67
N THR A 85 10.73 19.47 -7.50
CA THR A 85 10.47 20.84 -7.03
C THR A 85 9.27 20.86 -6.08
N ILE A 86 8.16 20.20 -6.45
CA ILE A 86 6.97 20.09 -5.59
C ILE A 86 7.33 19.44 -4.26
N GLN A 87 8.05 18.32 -4.26
CA GLN A 87 8.48 17.64 -3.04
C GLN A 87 9.38 18.53 -2.16
N SER A 88 10.27 19.31 -2.77
CA SER A 88 11.16 20.22 -2.05
C SER A 88 10.37 21.35 -1.36
N VAL A 89 9.40 21.94 -2.07
CA VAL A 89 8.52 22.97 -1.52
C VAL A 89 7.64 22.38 -0.42
N SER A 90 6.99 21.24 -0.64
CA SER A 90 6.18 20.57 0.37
C SER A 90 7.01 20.23 1.62
N GLY A 91 8.22 19.68 1.43
CA GLY A 91 9.15 19.34 2.50
C GLY A 91 9.58 20.54 3.34
N LEU A 92 9.78 21.71 2.71
CA LEU A 92 10.14 22.94 3.41
C LEU A 92 9.12 23.32 4.50
N PHE A 93 7.84 23.11 4.23
CA PHE A 93 6.77 23.38 5.18
C PHE A 93 6.54 22.22 6.13
N SER A 94 6.38 20.98 5.62
CA SER A 94 6.02 19.82 6.44
C SER A 94 7.06 19.47 7.49
N ASN A 95 8.33 19.77 7.24
CA ASN A 95 9.42 19.49 8.17
C ASN A 95 9.53 20.53 9.31
N SER A 96 8.66 21.55 9.35
CA SER A 96 8.64 22.56 10.41
C SER A 96 7.22 22.90 10.81
N ALA A 97 6.87 22.58 12.06
CA ALA A 97 5.57 22.92 12.63
C ALA A 97 5.27 24.43 12.53
N LYS A 98 6.26 25.28 12.81
CA LYS A 98 6.13 26.75 12.70
C LYS A 98 5.81 27.21 11.27
N LYS A 99 6.51 26.66 10.27
CA LYS A 99 6.25 27.01 8.85
C LYS A 99 4.90 26.48 8.38
N THR A 100 4.54 25.27 8.82
CA THR A 100 3.22 24.68 8.53
C THR A 100 2.09 25.52 9.12
N GLU A 101 2.21 25.94 10.39
CA GLU A 101 1.22 26.80 11.06
C GLU A 101 1.14 28.17 10.38
N LYS A 102 2.28 28.78 10.03
CA LYS A 102 2.28 30.04 9.30
C LYS A 102 1.61 29.90 7.94
N LEU A 103 1.90 28.84 7.19
CA LEU A 103 1.25 28.57 5.90
C LEU A 103 -0.27 28.44 6.06
N LYS A 104 -0.75 27.69 7.05
CA LYS A 104 -2.18 27.57 7.36
C LYS A 104 -2.82 28.93 7.68
N SER A 105 -2.19 29.73 8.54
CA SER A 105 -2.71 31.05 8.90
C SER A 105 -2.85 31.99 7.69
N VAL A 106 -1.92 31.91 6.73
CA VAL A 106 -1.99 32.71 5.49
C VAL A 106 -3.13 32.22 4.60
N ILE A 107 -3.28 30.91 4.42
CA ILE A 107 -4.36 30.31 3.63
C ILE A 107 -5.72 30.68 4.23
N GLU A 108 -5.89 30.60 5.55
CA GLU A 108 -7.14 30.94 6.24
C GLU A 108 -7.46 32.45 6.19
N SER A 109 -6.43 33.29 6.17
CA SER A 109 -6.58 34.76 6.03
C SER A 109 -6.79 35.22 4.59
N SER A 110 -6.52 34.35 3.62
CA SER A 110 -6.73 34.64 2.20
C SER A 110 -8.10 34.08 1.83
N GLU A 111 -9.15 34.91 1.85
CA GLU A 111 -10.47 34.50 1.37
C GLU A 111 -10.36 34.04 -0.10
N ILE A 112 -10.42 32.73 -0.32
CA ILE A 112 -10.80 32.08 -1.58
C ILE A 112 -12.13 31.39 -1.33
#